data_AF-A0A934W7U0-F1
#
_entry.id   AF-A0A934W7U0-F1
#
_cell.length_a   1.000
_cell.length_b   1.000
_cell.length_c   1.000
_cell.angle_alpha   90.00
_cell.angle_beta   90.00
_cell.angle_gamma   90.00
#
_symmetry.space_group_name_H-M   'P 1'
#
loop_
_entity.id
_entity.type
_entity.pdbx_description
1 polymer ?
#
loop_
_entity_poly.entity_id
_entity_poly.type
_entity_poly.pdbx_seq_one_letter_code
_entity_poly.pdbx_strand_id
1 'polypeptide(L)'
;MKFKLLLVSLSAALASHAALAETHAHWSYQGKTDAAHWSELDEGYATCKLGKHQSPINIETRRARRADLQPIDFAYAQSAAEVVNNGHTIQVNLPEGGKVGIDGQPYQLLQFHFHTPSEEKINGKAYPLVAHMVHKNAEGKLAVVAVLFKQGSENRALKPVFAAMPTAEGEKAALGNGFDAAALLPVNHGYYAYTGSLTTPPCSEEVTWRVLKTPVEVSSAQLAAFKKLYPMNARPVQPLNDRSVEASR
;
A
#
# COMPACT_ATOMS: atom_id res chain seq x y z
N MET A 1 -29.72 -65.12 38.16
CA MET A 1 -29.91 -63.73 37.72
C MET A 1 -28.88 -63.43 36.63
N LYS A 2 -29.30 -63.30 35.36
CA LYS A 2 -28.41 -63.24 34.20
C LYS A 2 -28.10 -61.78 33.83
N PHE A 3 -26.81 -61.50 33.67
CA PHE A 3 -26.21 -60.23 33.23
C PHE A 3 -26.82 -59.73 31.89
N LYS A 4 -27.16 -58.44 31.81
CA LYS A 4 -27.40 -57.73 30.54
C LYS A 4 -26.22 -56.78 30.29
N LEU A 5 -25.53 -57.04 29.18
CA LEU A 5 -24.38 -56.31 28.67
C LEU A 5 -24.77 -54.86 28.29
N LEU A 6 -24.01 -53.88 28.77
CA LEU A 6 -24.05 -52.49 28.28
C LEU A 6 -23.49 -52.43 26.86
N LEU A 7 -24.27 -51.89 25.92
CA LEU A 7 -23.75 -51.32 24.67
C LEU A 7 -23.76 -49.80 24.82
N VAL A 8 -22.59 -49.21 25.07
CA VAL A 8 -22.38 -47.77 24.96
C VAL A 8 -22.06 -47.49 23.50
N SER A 9 -23.04 -46.94 22.77
CA SER A 9 -22.82 -46.40 21.43
C SER A 9 -22.01 -45.12 21.53
N LEU A 10 -20.73 -45.19 21.14
CA LEU A 10 -19.84 -44.04 21.02
C LEU A 10 -20.18 -43.28 19.74
N SER A 11 -21.07 -42.29 19.84
CA SER A 11 -21.34 -41.35 18.74
C SER A 11 -20.17 -40.38 18.61
N ALA A 12 -19.27 -40.65 17.66
CA ALA A 12 -18.24 -39.71 17.26
C ALA A 12 -18.89 -38.51 16.56
N ALA A 13 -18.95 -37.36 17.24
CA ALA A 13 -19.35 -36.10 16.65
C ALA A 13 -18.23 -35.62 15.72
N LEU A 14 -18.42 -35.80 14.41
CA LEU A 14 -17.64 -35.11 13.37
C LEU A 14 -17.99 -33.62 13.42
N ALA A 15 -17.19 -32.83 14.15
CA ALA A 15 -17.24 -31.38 14.06
C ALA A 15 -16.64 -30.94 12.71
N SER A 16 -17.50 -30.75 11.72
CA SER A 16 -17.17 -30.11 10.45
C SER A 16 -16.66 -28.69 10.72
N HIS A 17 -15.34 -28.50 10.68
CA HIS A 17 -14.75 -27.16 10.65
C HIS A 17 -14.94 -26.60 9.25
N ALA A 18 -16.10 -25.99 9.00
CA ALA A 18 -16.23 -25.05 7.91
C ALA A 18 -15.29 -23.88 8.23
N ALA A 19 -14.20 -23.74 7.46
CA ALA A 19 -13.41 -22.52 7.47
C ALA A 19 -14.33 -21.38 7.02
N LEU A 20 -14.78 -20.57 7.98
CA LEU A 20 -15.47 -19.33 7.68
C LEU A 20 -14.46 -18.45 6.96
N ALA A 21 -14.70 -18.17 5.68
CA ALA A 21 -14.01 -17.08 5.00
C ALA A 21 -14.37 -15.81 5.78
N GLU A 22 -13.40 -15.19 6.45
CA GLU A 22 -13.64 -13.92 7.14
C GLU A 22 -13.94 -12.86 6.08
N THR A 23 -15.23 -12.58 5.90
CA THR A 23 -15.69 -11.45 5.10
C THR A 23 -15.49 -10.20 5.95
N HIS A 24 -14.30 -9.60 5.85
CA HIS A 24 -14.01 -8.34 6.54
C HIS A 24 -15.01 -7.24 6.14
N ALA A 25 -15.33 -6.34 7.08
CA ALA A 25 -16.25 -5.25 6.81
C ALA A 25 -15.75 -4.32 5.69
N HIS A 26 -16.69 -3.88 4.85
CA HIS A 26 -16.43 -2.90 3.79
C HIS A 26 -16.07 -1.54 4.38
N TRP A 27 -15.05 -0.88 3.82
CA TRP A 27 -14.56 0.43 4.25
C TRP A 27 -14.48 1.41 3.07
N SER A 28 -14.34 2.72 3.34
CA SER A 28 -14.12 3.71 2.28
C SER A 28 -13.34 4.91 2.81
N TYR A 29 -13.21 5.97 2.01
CA TYR A 29 -12.58 7.24 2.41
C TYR A 29 -13.60 8.33 2.80
N GLN A 30 -14.91 8.04 2.81
CA GLN A 30 -15.96 9.03 3.03
C GLN A 30 -17.16 8.48 3.82
N GLY A 31 -17.92 9.37 4.44
CA GLY A 31 -19.16 9.01 5.13
C GLY A 31 -18.91 8.14 6.37
N LYS A 32 -19.81 7.20 6.63
CA LYS A 32 -19.81 6.39 7.87
C LYS A 32 -18.74 5.30 7.91
N THR A 33 -18.05 5.06 6.81
CA THR A 33 -17.00 4.03 6.70
C THR A 33 -15.63 4.64 6.41
N ASP A 34 -15.46 5.93 6.70
CA ASP A 34 -14.22 6.67 6.47
C ASP A 34 -13.09 6.29 7.45
N ALA A 35 -11.91 6.87 7.22
CA ALA A 35 -10.71 6.59 7.99
C ALA A 35 -10.82 6.88 9.50
N ALA A 36 -11.76 7.74 9.94
CA ALA A 36 -11.98 8.00 11.35
C ALA A 36 -12.74 6.87 12.04
N HIS A 37 -13.49 6.06 11.27
CA HIS A 37 -14.37 5.01 11.77
C HIS A 37 -13.88 3.59 11.42
N TRP A 38 -12.79 3.42 10.66
CA TRP A 38 -12.31 2.09 10.23
C TRP A 38 -12.21 1.07 11.37
N SER A 39 -11.68 1.46 12.53
CA SER A 39 -11.54 0.53 13.67
C SER A 39 -12.86 0.05 14.28
N GLU A 40 -13.97 0.70 13.93
CA GLU A 40 -15.32 0.40 14.44
C GLU A 40 -16.10 -0.50 13.48
N LEU A 41 -15.57 -0.74 12.28
CA LEU A 41 -16.23 -1.54 11.25
C LEU A 41 -16.02 -3.04 11.46
N ASP A 42 -14.86 -3.43 11.97
CA ASP A 42 -14.43 -4.82 12.12
C ASP A 42 -13.43 -4.92 13.29
N GLU A 43 -13.52 -5.99 14.09
CA GLU A 43 -12.56 -6.24 15.18
C GLU A 43 -11.12 -6.37 14.65
N GLY A 44 -10.96 -6.92 13.45
CA GLY A 44 -9.67 -7.02 12.75
C GLY A 44 -9.06 -5.68 12.37
N TYR A 45 -9.82 -4.58 12.44
CA TYR A 45 -9.36 -3.22 12.13
C TYR A 45 -8.98 -2.40 13.38
N ALA A 46 -8.98 -3.00 14.57
CA ALA A 46 -8.67 -2.32 15.83
C ALA A 46 -7.34 -1.54 15.80
N THR A 47 -6.34 -2.07 15.08
CA THR A 47 -5.02 -1.43 14.89
C THR A 47 -5.11 -0.05 14.24
N CYS A 48 -6.11 0.21 13.39
CA CYS A 48 -6.32 1.52 12.77
C CYS A 48 -6.51 2.66 13.79
N LYS A 49 -6.93 2.35 15.03
CA LYS A 49 -7.11 3.31 16.14
C LYS A 49 -6.11 3.12 17.28
N LEU A 50 -5.80 1.86 17.60
CA LEU A 50 -4.95 1.54 18.76
C LEU A 50 -3.45 1.63 18.44
N GLY A 51 -3.07 1.42 17.18
CA GLY A 51 -1.68 1.44 16.72
C GLY A 51 -0.96 2.76 17.02
N LYS A 52 0.33 2.67 17.33
CA LYS A 52 1.18 3.84 17.66
C LYS A 52 2.23 4.11 16.58
N HIS A 53 2.41 3.21 15.64
CA HIS A 53 3.33 3.35 14.51
C HIS A 53 2.57 3.38 13.18
N GLN A 54 1.44 4.09 13.18
CA GLN A 54 0.56 4.21 12.01
C GLN A 54 1.13 5.11 10.89
N SER A 55 0.67 4.87 9.66
CA SER A 55 0.97 5.62 8.44
C SER A 55 -0.33 6.11 7.76
N PRO A 56 -0.29 7.18 6.94
CA PRO A 56 0.89 7.97 6.56
C PRO A 56 1.32 8.95 7.67
N ILE A 57 2.45 9.65 7.50
CA ILE A 57 2.91 10.68 8.43
C ILE A 57 3.21 12.01 7.72
N ASN A 58 3.30 13.08 8.51
CA ASN A 58 3.92 14.32 8.07
C ASN A 58 5.43 14.27 8.32
N ILE A 59 6.22 14.34 7.26
CA ILE A 59 7.69 14.38 7.32
C ILE A 59 8.12 15.83 7.45
N GLU A 60 8.56 16.20 8.65
CA GLU A 60 9.20 17.48 8.92
C GLU A 60 10.69 17.41 8.56
N THR A 61 11.07 17.95 7.39
CA THR A 61 12.39 17.73 6.80
C THR A 61 13.54 18.29 7.64
N ARG A 62 13.27 19.31 8.47
CA ARG A 62 14.24 19.88 9.41
C ARG A 62 14.44 19.04 10.68
N ARG A 63 13.47 18.20 11.03
CA ARG A 63 13.53 17.29 12.18
C ARG A 63 14.00 15.90 11.80
N ALA A 64 13.97 15.56 10.51
CA ALA A 64 14.48 14.28 10.02
C ALA A 64 15.97 14.14 10.34
N ARG A 65 16.33 13.04 11.01
CA ARG A 65 17.71 12.72 11.37
C ARG A 65 18.47 12.32 10.12
N ARG A 66 19.53 13.07 9.78
CA ARG A 66 20.45 12.64 8.72
C ARG A 66 21.19 11.40 9.19
N ALA A 67 21.14 10.34 8.41
CA ALA A 67 21.81 9.09 8.68
C ALA A 67 22.56 8.60 7.44
N ASP A 68 23.59 7.79 7.64
CA ASP A 68 24.31 7.13 6.55
C ASP A 68 23.56 5.85 6.16
N LEU A 69 22.39 6.06 5.53
CA LEU A 69 21.51 4.98 5.11
C LEU A 69 22.03 4.33 3.83
N GLN A 70 21.88 3.01 3.73
CA GLN A 70 22.25 2.26 2.53
C GLN A 70 21.43 2.74 1.31
N PRO A 71 22.02 2.80 0.11
CA PRO A 71 21.24 3.00 -1.11
C PRO A 71 20.15 1.93 -1.25
N ILE A 72 19.01 2.33 -1.81
CA ILE A 72 17.97 1.36 -2.20
C ILE A 72 18.42 0.70 -3.51
N ASP A 73 18.50 -0.62 -3.51
CA ASP A 73 18.88 -1.41 -4.69
C ASP A 73 17.62 -1.79 -5.48
N PHE A 74 17.34 -1.07 -6.56
CA PHE A 74 16.19 -1.37 -7.42
C PHE A 74 16.60 -2.37 -8.51
N ALA A 75 16.08 -3.58 -8.41
CA ALA A 75 16.24 -4.65 -9.40
C ALA A 75 14.86 -5.04 -9.95
N TYR A 76 14.15 -4.04 -10.49
CA TYR A 76 12.89 -4.25 -11.19
C TYR A 76 13.11 -4.81 -12.59
N ALA A 77 12.08 -5.44 -13.11
CA ALA A 77 12.09 -6.06 -14.44
C ALA A 77 10.77 -5.77 -15.15
N GLN A 78 10.82 -5.88 -16.48
CA GLN A 78 9.61 -5.91 -17.30
C GLN A 78 8.74 -7.09 -16.87
N SER A 79 7.47 -6.81 -16.54
CA SER A 79 6.51 -7.84 -16.13
C SER A 79 5.21 -7.71 -16.91
N ALA A 80 4.48 -8.82 -17.05
CA ALA A 80 3.05 -8.73 -17.37
C ALA A 80 2.37 -7.82 -16.33
N ALA A 81 1.46 -6.97 -16.77
CA ALA A 81 0.84 -5.98 -15.91
C ALA A 81 -0.68 -5.99 -16.08
N GLU A 82 -1.40 -6.00 -14.95
CA GLU A 82 -2.86 -5.94 -14.89
C GLU A 82 -3.26 -4.73 -14.06
N VAL A 83 -3.96 -3.78 -14.69
CA VAL A 83 -4.55 -2.62 -14.03
C VAL A 83 -5.91 -3.02 -13.48
N VAL A 84 -6.13 -2.77 -12.19
CA VAL A 84 -7.35 -3.13 -11.48
C VAL A 84 -7.92 -1.89 -10.81
N ASN A 85 -9.21 -1.65 -10.97
CA ASN A 85 -9.96 -0.77 -10.10
C ASN A 85 -10.52 -1.62 -8.97
N ASN A 86 -9.95 -1.51 -7.77
CA ASN A 86 -10.34 -2.37 -6.64
C ASN A 86 -11.37 -1.71 -5.70
N GLY A 87 -12.03 -0.64 -6.15
CA GLY A 87 -12.98 0.12 -5.32
C GLY A 87 -12.32 1.18 -4.42
N HIS A 88 -11.02 1.06 -4.14
CA HIS A 88 -10.28 1.97 -3.27
C HIS A 88 -9.16 2.74 -3.99
N THR A 89 -8.63 2.18 -5.07
CA THR A 89 -7.56 2.76 -5.89
C THR A 89 -7.52 2.10 -7.27
N ILE A 90 -6.78 2.72 -8.18
CA ILE A 90 -6.18 2.00 -9.31
C ILE A 90 -4.90 1.33 -8.82
N GLN A 91 -4.81 0.01 -9.01
CA GLN A 91 -3.68 -0.84 -8.67
C GLN A 91 -3.14 -1.50 -9.93
N VAL A 92 -1.83 -1.68 -10.01
CA VAL A 92 -1.15 -2.42 -11.08
C VAL A 92 -0.44 -3.62 -10.47
N ASN A 93 -0.90 -4.82 -10.80
CA ASN A 93 -0.29 -6.07 -10.37
C ASN A 93 0.87 -6.45 -11.29
N LEU A 94 1.98 -6.89 -10.71
CA LEU A 94 3.23 -7.20 -11.42
C LEU A 94 3.84 -8.52 -10.88
N PRO A 95 3.34 -9.69 -11.30
CA PRO A 95 3.76 -10.98 -10.74
C PRO A 95 5.26 -11.27 -10.86
N GLU A 96 5.92 -10.68 -11.87
CA GLU A 96 7.35 -10.82 -12.15
C GLU A 96 8.04 -9.44 -12.18
N GLY A 97 7.56 -8.47 -11.40
CA GLY A 97 8.04 -7.08 -11.39
C GLY A 97 9.46 -6.86 -10.85
N GLY A 98 10.15 -7.94 -10.46
CA GLY A 98 11.45 -7.89 -9.81
C GLY A 98 11.36 -7.54 -8.33
N LYS A 99 12.41 -6.91 -7.80
CA LYS A 99 12.57 -6.70 -6.35
C LYS A 99 13.25 -5.39 -6.01
N VAL A 100 13.19 -5.04 -4.73
CA VAL A 100 13.98 -3.99 -4.11
C VAL A 100 14.83 -4.56 -2.98
N GLY A 101 16.09 -4.13 -2.88
CA GLY A 101 16.99 -4.38 -1.75
C GLY A 101 16.92 -3.22 -0.77
N ILE A 102 16.48 -3.49 0.46
CA ILE A 102 16.40 -2.51 1.55
C ILE A 102 17.14 -3.10 2.75
N ASP A 103 18.13 -2.37 3.26
CA ASP A 103 18.95 -2.77 4.42
C ASP A 103 19.56 -4.18 4.26
N GLY A 104 19.98 -4.52 3.03
CA GLY A 104 20.54 -5.83 2.67
C GLY A 104 19.52 -6.96 2.50
N GLN A 105 18.21 -6.68 2.65
CA GLN A 105 17.14 -7.66 2.52
C GLN A 105 16.36 -7.48 1.21
N PRO A 106 16.10 -8.57 0.45
CA PRO A 106 15.30 -8.50 -0.76
C PRO A 106 13.80 -8.52 -0.45
N TYR A 107 13.06 -7.60 -1.06
CA TYR A 107 11.59 -7.57 -1.05
C TYR A 107 11.07 -7.63 -2.49
N GLN A 108 10.26 -8.64 -2.81
CA GLN A 108 9.67 -8.82 -4.13
C GLN A 108 8.57 -7.78 -4.35
N LEU A 109 8.57 -7.11 -5.50
CA LEU A 109 7.50 -6.20 -5.89
C LEU A 109 6.22 -7.00 -6.16
N LEU A 110 5.12 -6.61 -5.53
CA LEU A 110 3.82 -7.26 -5.70
C LEU A 110 2.92 -6.44 -6.62
N GLN A 111 2.84 -5.14 -6.33
CA GLN A 111 1.96 -4.19 -7.00
C GLN A 111 2.46 -2.77 -6.74
N PHE A 112 1.96 -1.83 -7.55
CA PHE A 112 1.89 -0.43 -7.12
C PHE A 112 0.46 0.11 -7.28
N HIS A 113 0.12 1.13 -6.51
CA HIS A 113 -1.19 1.80 -6.57
C HIS A 113 -1.07 3.28 -6.23
N PHE A 114 -2.16 4.04 -6.35
CA PHE A 114 -2.13 5.49 -6.34
C PHE A 114 -3.05 6.11 -5.29
N HIS A 115 -2.61 7.23 -4.71
CA HIS A 115 -3.47 8.08 -3.89
C HIS A 115 -3.45 9.54 -4.35
N THR A 116 -4.63 10.18 -4.32
CA THR A 116 -4.80 11.63 -4.49
C THR A 116 -5.59 12.22 -3.32
N PRO A 117 -5.10 13.31 -2.68
CA PRO A 117 -3.71 13.80 -2.76
C PRO A 117 -2.72 12.74 -2.23
N SER A 118 -1.41 13.05 -2.18
CA SER A 118 -0.47 12.15 -1.52
C SER A 118 -0.85 11.93 -0.06
N GLU A 119 -0.71 10.70 0.40
CA GLU A 119 -0.96 10.32 1.79
C GLU A 119 0.09 10.95 2.70
N GLU A 120 1.38 10.82 2.35
CA GLU A 120 2.44 11.52 3.06
C GLU A 120 2.36 13.02 2.82
N LYS A 121 2.73 13.78 3.85
CA LYS A 121 2.95 15.22 3.73
C LYS A 121 4.43 15.52 3.94
N ILE A 122 4.96 16.48 3.18
CA ILE A 122 6.29 17.03 3.39
C ILE A 122 6.13 18.45 3.92
N ASN A 123 6.60 18.70 5.15
CA ASN A 123 6.45 20.00 5.84
C ASN A 123 5.00 20.53 5.83
N GLY A 124 4.04 19.65 6.10
CA GLY A 124 2.61 19.95 6.16
C GLY A 124 1.89 20.00 4.81
N LYS A 125 2.60 19.83 3.69
CA LYS A 125 2.03 19.91 2.34
C LYS A 125 1.96 18.54 1.69
N ALA A 126 0.78 18.21 1.16
CA ALA A 126 0.61 17.04 0.30
C ALA A 126 1.02 17.37 -1.15
N TYR A 127 1.52 16.37 -1.85
CA TYR A 127 1.66 16.35 -3.29
C TYR A 127 0.33 16.02 -3.96
N PRO A 128 0.13 16.35 -5.24
CA PRO A 128 -1.13 16.07 -5.93
C PRO A 128 -1.40 14.57 -6.13
N LEU A 129 -0.38 13.72 -6.17
CA LEU A 129 -0.48 12.27 -6.34
C LEU A 129 0.73 11.58 -5.69
N VAL A 130 0.56 10.36 -5.21
CA VAL A 130 1.64 9.44 -4.82
C VAL A 130 1.37 8.07 -5.43
N ALA A 131 2.44 7.36 -5.82
CA ALA A 131 2.39 5.94 -6.06
C ALA A 131 3.05 5.20 -4.89
N HIS A 132 2.38 4.19 -4.35
CA HIS A 132 2.94 3.28 -3.35
C HIS A 132 3.30 1.97 -4.03
N MET A 133 4.60 1.66 -4.05
CA MET A 133 5.14 0.41 -4.58
C MET A 133 5.27 -0.57 -3.42
N VAL A 134 4.45 -1.62 -3.41
CA VAL A 134 4.32 -2.56 -2.28
C VAL A 134 5.14 -3.80 -2.55
N HIS A 135 5.99 -4.14 -1.57
CA HIS A 135 6.89 -5.27 -1.64
C HIS A 135 6.76 -6.17 -0.43
N LYS A 136 7.16 -7.43 -0.59
CA LYS A 136 7.17 -8.42 0.49
C LYS A 136 8.43 -9.29 0.44
N ASN A 137 9.05 -9.54 1.58
CA ASN A 137 10.20 -10.44 1.67
C ASN A 137 9.76 -11.91 1.92
N ALA A 138 10.73 -12.82 2.04
CA ALA A 138 10.48 -14.25 2.23
C ALA A 138 9.79 -14.57 3.58
N GLU A 139 9.99 -13.73 4.60
CA GLU A 139 9.36 -13.85 5.92
C GLU A 139 7.96 -13.20 5.99
N GLY A 140 7.49 -12.63 4.88
CA GLY A 140 6.18 -11.98 4.81
C GLY A 140 6.16 -10.52 5.29
N LYS A 141 7.30 -9.94 5.65
CA LYS A 141 7.42 -8.53 6.04
C LYS A 141 7.21 -7.63 4.83
N LEU A 142 6.55 -6.50 5.05
CA LEU A 142 6.21 -5.55 4.00
C LEU A 142 7.17 -4.36 3.97
N ALA A 143 7.45 -3.91 2.76
CA ALA A 143 8.13 -2.65 2.51
C ALA A 143 7.37 -1.84 1.45
N VAL A 144 7.25 -0.53 1.66
CA VAL A 144 6.62 0.38 0.71
C VAL A 144 7.60 1.47 0.30
N VAL A 145 7.79 1.62 -1.01
CA VAL A 145 8.48 2.77 -1.59
C VAL A 145 7.42 3.73 -2.10
N ALA A 146 7.40 4.95 -1.57
CA ALA A 146 6.47 6.00 -1.98
C ALA A 146 7.15 6.95 -2.98
N VAL A 147 6.56 7.06 -4.18
CA VAL A 147 6.99 7.97 -5.24
C VAL A 147 6.01 9.13 -5.30
N LEU A 148 6.46 10.31 -4.90
CA LEU A 148 5.65 11.53 -4.92
C LEU A 148 5.60 12.11 -6.33
N PHE A 149 4.44 12.63 -6.74
CA PHE A 149 4.27 13.28 -8.04
C PHE A 149 3.92 14.75 -7.86
N LYS A 150 4.60 15.65 -8.56
CA LYS A 150 4.20 17.06 -8.69
C LYS A 150 3.53 17.28 -10.05
N GLN A 151 2.64 18.27 -10.13
CA GLN A 151 2.07 18.65 -11.41
C GLN A 151 3.17 19.23 -12.32
N GLY A 152 3.21 18.77 -13.57
CA GLY A 152 4.23 19.16 -14.55
C GLY A 152 3.92 18.56 -15.93
N SER A 153 4.93 18.03 -16.58
CA SER A 153 4.83 17.35 -17.89
C SER A 153 4.07 16.03 -17.81
N GLU A 154 3.57 15.53 -18.94
CA GLU A 154 2.98 14.18 -19.03
C GLU A 154 4.02 13.13 -18.61
N ASN A 155 3.63 12.29 -17.66
CA ASN A 155 4.42 11.14 -17.28
C ASN A 155 4.23 10.04 -18.33
N ARG A 156 5.24 9.81 -19.16
CA ARG A 156 5.17 8.83 -20.26
C ARG A 156 4.95 7.41 -19.76
N ALA A 157 5.53 7.04 -18.62
CA ALA A 157 5.34 5.72 -18.03
C ALA A 157 3.89 5.51 -17.61
N LEU A 158 3.23 6.50 -17.01
CA LEU A 158 1.83 6.38 -16.60
C LEU A 158 0.82 6.38 -17.75
N LYS A 159 1.20 6.80 -18.96
CA LYS A 159 0.27 6.89 -20.10
C LYS A 159 -0.48 5.58 -20.40
N PRO A 160 0.19 4.42 -20.60
CA PRO A 160 -0.51 3.15 -20.82
C PRO A 160 -1.36 2.73 -19.61
N VAL A 161 -0.89 2.97 -18.39
CA VAL A 161 -1.64 2.64 -17.16
C VAL A 161 -2.94 3.46 -17.09
N PHE A 162 -2.85 4.76 -17.31
CA PHE A 162 -3.98 5.69 -17.18
C PHE A 162 -4.98 5.53 -18.31
N ALA A 163 -4.53 5.13 -19.51
CA ALA A 163 -5.41 4.79 -20.62
C ALA A 163 -6.18 3.47 -20.38
N ALA A 164 -5.64 2.57 -19.56
CA ALA A 164 -6.23 1.27 -19.26
C ALA A 164 -7.02 1.23 -17.94
N MET A 165 -7.19 2.36 -17.24
CA MET A 165 -7.90 2.38 -15.95
C MET A 165 -9.35 1.92 -16.12
N PRO A 166 -9.75 0.81 -15.47
CA PRO A 166 -11.14 0.40 -15.47
C PRO A 166 -11.99 1.41 -14.68
N THR A 167 -13.19 1.70 -15.18
CA THR A 167 -14.07 2.68 -14.53
C THR A 167 -14.92 2.07 -13.42
N ALA A 168 -15.29 0.80 -13.54
CA ALA A 168 -16.09 0.11 -12.53
C ALA A 168 -15.20 -0.66 -11.54
N GLU A 169 -15.65 -0.71 -10.29
CA GLU A 169 -15.01 -1.51 -9.25
C GLU A 169 -15.01 -3.00 -9.61
N GLY A 170 -13.89 -3.67 -9.33
CA GLY A 170 -13.67 -5.08 -9.62
C GLY A 170 -13.20 -5.37 -11.05
N GLU A 171 -13.30 -4.39 -11.96
CA GLU A 171 -12.83 -4.55 -13.33
C GLU A 171 -11.30 -4.49 -13.45
N LYS A 172 -10.81 -5.15 -14.49
CA LYS A 172 -9.38 -5.42 -14.74
C LYS A 172 -9.07 -5.20 -16.21
N ALA A 173 -7.88 -4.68 -16.50
CA ALA A 173 -7.36 -4.49 -17.84
C ALA A 173 -5.89 -4.86 -17.92
N ALA A 174 -5.53 -5.78 -18.82
CA ALA A 174 -4.13 -6.13 -19.06
C ALA A 174 -3.43 -5.06 -19.90
N LEU A 175 -2.17 -4.76 -19.58
CA LEU A 175 -1.30 -3.93 -20.43
C LEU A 175 -0.60 -4.82 -21.46
N GLY A 176 -0.90 -4.62 -22.74
CA GLY A 176 -0.45 -5.51 -23.82
C GLY A 176 1.07 -5.68 -23.96
N ASN A 177 1.85 -4.68 -23.52
CA ASN A 177 3.32 -4.75 -23.55
C ASN A 177 3.94 -5.01 -22.17
N GLY A 178 3.14 -5.22 -21.11
CA GLY A 178 3.62 -5.26 -19.74
C GLY A 178 4.06 -3.89 -19.22
N PHE A 179 4.79 -3.89 -18.10
CA PHE A 179 5.28 -2.69 -17.43
C PHE A 179 6.57 -2.96 -16.65
N ASP A 180 7.53 -2.04 -16.71
CA ASP A 180 8.70 -1.99 -15.83
C ASP A 180 8.51 -0.85 -14.83
N ALA A 181 8.44 -1.22 -13.54
CA ALA A 181 8.20 -0.29 -12.45
C ALA A 181 9.34 0.72 -12.23
N ALA A 182 10.55 0.44 -12.74
CA ALA A 182 11.67 1.38 -12.71
C ALA A 182 11.35 2.67 -13.48
N ALA A 183 10.46 2.62 -14.46
CA ALA A 183 10.05 3.78 -15.24
C ALA A 183 9.30 4.86 -14.42
N LEU A 184 8.85 4.54 -13.20
CA LEU A 184 8.24 5.49 -12.28
C LEU A 184 9.24 6.14 -11.31
N LEU A 185 10.46 5.61 -11.20
CA LEU A 185 11.44 6.09 -10.24
C LEU A 185 12.02 7.45 -10.68
N PRO A 186 12.25 8.38 -9.73
CA PRO A 186 12.98 9.61 -10.01
C PRO A 186 14.46 9.31 -10.27
N VAL A 187 15.15 10.22 -10.95
CA VAL A 187 16.61 10.10 -11.22
C VAL A 187 17.43 9.99 -9.92
N ASN A 188 16.98 10.63 -8.83
CA ASN A 188 17.65 10.59 -7.53
C ASN A 188 16.78 9.85 -6.52
N HIS A 189 17.33 8.74 -6.00
CA HIS A 189 16.67 7.82 -5.08
C HIS A 189 16.85 8.17 -3.59
N GLY A 190 17.36 9.36 -3.24
CA GLY A 190 17.43 9.80 -1.85
C GLY A 190 16.04 9.78 -1.20
N TYR A 191 15.96 9.37 0.06
CA TYR A 191 14.70 8.99 0.69
C TYR A 191 14.61 9.38 2.18
N TYR A 192 13.37 9.42 2.68
CA TYR A 192 13.06 9.39 4.09
C TYR A 192 12.69 7.95 4.51
N ALA A 193 13.12 7.54 5.70
CA ALA A 193 12.89 6.21 6.23
C ALA A 193 12.20 6.27 7.59
N TYR A 194 11.21 5.40 7.79
CA TYR A 194 10.56 5.16 9.08
C TYR A 194 9.88 3.78 9.07
N THR A 195 9.57 3.27 10.27
CA THR A 195 8.69 2.10 10.44
C THR A 195 7.26 2.57 10.67
N GLY A 196 6.35 2.01 9.90
CA GLY A 196 4.97 2.47 9.78
C GLY A 196 3.96 1.33 9.75
N SER A 197 2.86 1.56 9.06
CA SER A 197 1.76 0.62 8.89
C SER A 197 1.29 0.61 7.44
N LEU A 198 0.37 -0.30 7.11
CA LEU A 198 -0.52 -0.10 5.98
C LEU A 198 -1.37 1.16 6.20
N THR A 199 -1.68 1.88 5.12
CA THR A 199 -2.52 3.09 5.15
C THR A 199 -3.99 2.81 4.90
N THR A 200 -4.35 1.53 4.74
CA THR A 200 -5.71 1.02 4.64
C THR A 200 -5.94 -0.07 5.68
N PRO A 201 -7.19 -0.38 6.04
CA PRO A 201 -7.50 -1.53 6.89
C PRO A 201 -6.84 -2.82 6.38
N PRO A 202 -6.31 -3.69 7.27
CA PRO A 202 -6.40 -3.64 8.74
C PRO A 202 -5.38 -2.72 9.44
N CYS A 203 -4.68 -1.85 8.70
CA CYS A 203 -3.69 -0.91 9.23
C CYS A 203 -2.54 -1.58 10.02
N SER A 204 -2.17 -2.81 9.64
CA SER A 204 -1.09 -3.57 10.26
C SER A 204 0.22 -2.77 10.30
N GLU A 205 0.88 -2.76 11.45
CA GLU A 205 2.15 -2.04 11.68
C GLU A 205 3.36 -2.84 11.16
N GLU A 206 4.56 -2.37 11.50
CA GLU A 206 5.86 -2.96 11.11
C GLU A 206 6.16 -2.92 9.60
N VAL A 207 5.51 -2.02 8.87
CA VAL A 207 5.81 -1.78 7.45
C VAL A 207 7.06 -0.90 7.32
N THR A 208 8.02 -1.35 6.51
CA THR A 208 9.23 -0.57 6.21
C THR A 208 8.93 0.49 5.16
N TRP A 209 8.94 1.77 5.52
CA TRP A 209 8.66 2.86 4.59
C TRP A 209 9.93 3.51 4.04
N ARG A 210 9.90 3.81 2.74
CA ARG A 210 10.91 4.57 2.01
C ARG A 210 10.21 5.62 1.14
N VAL A 211 10.17 6.87 1.59
CA VAL A 211 9.52 7.96 0.84
C VAL A 211 10.58 8.70 0.04
N LEU A 212 10.56 8.58 -1.29
CA LEU A 212 11.55 9.23 -2.14
C LEU A 212 11.42 10.75 -2.06
N LYS A 213 12.54 11.44 -1.86
CA LYS A 213 12.60 12.91 -1.71
C LYS A 213 12.30 13.63 -3.01
N THR A 214 12.73 13.04 -4.12
CA THR A 214 12.63 13.64 -5.46
C THR A 214 11.29 13.28 -6.07
N PRO A 215 10.38 14.25 -6.28
CA PRO A 215 9.13 13.96 -6.94
C PRO A 215 9.34 13.81 -8.45
N VAL A 216 8.53 12.96 -9.07
CA VAL A 216 8.39 12.90 -10.53
C VAL A 216 7.24 13.78 -11.00
N GLU A 217 7.10 13.98 -12.31
CA GLU A 217 6.02 14.82 -12.87
C GLU A 217 4.79 13.99 -13.26
N VAL A 218 3.62 14.62 -13.21
CA VAL A 218 2.35 14.15 -13.78
C VAL A 218 1.61 15.32 -14.42
N SER A 219 1.01 15.13 -15.59
CA SER A 219 0.25 16.20 -16.24
C SER A 219 -1.07 16.49 -15.53
N SER A 220 -1.60 17.70 -15.73
CA SER A 220 -2.95 18.06 -15.26
C SER A 220 -4.02 17.11 -15.82
N ALA A 221 -3.89 16.67 -17.08
CA ALA A 221 -4.81 15.75 -17.72
C ALA A 221 -4.78 14.35 -17.08
N GLN A 222 -3.59 13.80 -16.81
CA GLN A 222 -3.45 12.54 -16.07
C GLN A 222 -4.03 12.65 -14.67
N LEU A 223 -3.72 13.74 -13.96
CA LEU A 223 -4.24 13.98 -12.61
C LEU A 223 -5.78 14.09 -12.60
N ALA A 224 -6.37 14.77 -13.58
CA ALA A 224 -7.82 14.87 -13.74
C ALA A 224 -8.47 13.52 -14.08
N ALA A 225 -7.83 12.70 -14.93
CA ALA A 225 -8.31 11.37 -15.26
C ALA A 225 -8.39 10.46 -14.03
N PHE A 226 -7.36 10.45 -13.19
CA PHE A 226 -7.38 9.69 -11.94
C PHE A 226 -8.43 10.25 -10.95
N LYS A 227 -8.48 11.57 -10.78
CA LYS A 227 -9.46 12.24 -9.88
C LYS A 227 -10.91 12.06 -10.27
N LYS A 228 -11.20 11.76 -11.54
CA LYS A 228 -12.56 11.42 -12.00
C LYS A 228 -13.05 10.10 -11.37
N LEU A 229 -12.14 9.16 -11.14
CA LEU A 229 -12.44 7.89 -10.46
C LEU A 229 -12.35 8.03 -8.95
N TYR A 230 -11.27 8.66 -8.47
CA TYR A 230 -10.99 8.86 -7.05
C TYR A 230 -10.74 10.34 -6.75
N PRO A 231 -11.78 11.12 -6.43
CA PRO A 231 -11.59 12.53 -6.07
C PRO A 231 -10.69 12.72 -4.85
N MET A 232 -10.83 11.80 -3.88
CA MET A 232 -10.00 11.69 -2.69
C MET A 232 -9.99 10.24 -2.20
N ASN A 233 -8.79 9.66 -2.07
CA ASN A 233 -8.58 8.32 -1.53
C ASN A 233 -7.34 8.26 -0.61
N ALA A 234 -7.13 9.30 0.20
CA ALA A 234 -5.95 9.44 1.06
C ALA A 234 -6.35 9.43 2.54
N ARG A 235 -5.73 8.54 3.33
CA ARG A 235 -5.87 8.52 4.79
C ARG A 235 -5.22 9.79 5.38
N PRO A 236 -5.83 10.40 6.42
CA PRO A 236 -5.18 11.48 7.16
C PRO A 236 -3.81 11.06 7.75
N VAL A 237 -2.88 12.01 7.84
CA VAL A 237 -1.59 11.79 8.52
C VAL A 237 -1.78 11.43 9.98
N GLN A 238 -0.96 10.51 10.44
CA GLN A 238 -0.99 9.94 11.78
C GLN A 238 0.11 10.57 12.65
N PRO A 239 -0.06 10.61 13.98
CA PRO A 239 0.96 11.11 14.89
C PRO A 239 2.28 10.31 14.76
N LEU A 240 3.40 11.01 14.84
CA LEU A 240 4.72 10.36 14.80
C LEU A 240 4.97 9.51 16.05
N ASN A 241 4.39 9.91 17.19
CA ASN A 241 4.61 9.31 18.51
C ASN A 241 6.11 9.26 18.87
N ASP A 242 6.62 8.11 19.29
CA ASP A 242 8.00 7.87 19.71
C ASP A 242 8.97 7.62 18.54
N ARG A 243 8.47 7.58 17.30
CA ARG A 243 9.30 7.35 16.11
C ARG A 243 10.17 8.56 15.77
N SER A 244 11.26 8.29 15.06
CA SER A 244 12.03 9.31 14.36
C SER A 244 12.04 9.00 12.86
N VAL A 245 12.06 10.05 12.04
CA VAL A 245 12.25 9.90 10.60
C VAL A 245 13.72 10.09 10.28
N GLU A 246 14.30 9.16 9.55
CA GLU A 246 15.65 9.29 9.03
C GLU A 246 15.62 9.83 7.60
N ALA A 247 16.66 10.55 7.21
CA ALA A 247 16.87 11.01 5.85
C ALA A 247 18.20 10.45 5.35
N SER A 248 18.17 9.81 4.18
CA SER A 248 19.39 9.46 3.46
C SER A 248 20.24 10.70 3.21
N ARG A 249 21.50 10.52 2.82
CA ARG A 249 22.24 11.64 2.22
C ARG A 249 21.62 12.04 0.87
#